data_AF-R7NJQ6-F1
#
_entry.id   AF-R7NJQ6-F1
#
_cell.length_a   1.000
_cell.length_b   1.000
_cell.length_c   1.000
_cell.angle_alpha   90.00
_cell.angle_beta   90.00
_cell.angle_gamma   90.00
#
_symmetry.space_group_name_H-M   'P 1'
#
loop_
_entity.id
_entity.type
_entity.pdbx_description
1 polymer ?
#
loop_
_entity_poly.entity_id
_entity_poly.type
_entity_poly.pdbx_seq_one_letter_code
_entity_poly.pdbx_strand_id
1 'polypeptide(L)'
;MKNIKGYINIKTDIELINLRLEAVKEKEQQIKKEKESLEELKNKLTIFLSKIEEKLKELKGIERELFYEIIVKGTNVTRAIDKISFTYDLDPSTIWKNYYPKIKDDIKRIESEAKSSEILV
;
A
#
# COMPACT_ATOMS: atom_id res chain seq x y z
N MET A 1 6.34 -32.34 -52.31
CA MET A 1 7.56 -32.48 -51.49
C MET A 1 7.82 -31.15 -50.80
N LYS A 2 8.01 -31.11 -49.47
CA LYS A 2 8.39 -29.87 -48.78
C LYS A 2 9.83 -29.53 -49.15
N ASN A 3 10.05 -28.35 -49.74
CA ASN A 3 11.39 -27.84 -50.03
C ASN A 3 12.17 -27.71 -48.71
N ILE A 4 13.32 -28.35 -48.62
CA ILE A 4 14.24 -28.20 -47.50
C ILE A 4 14.74 -26.75 -47.52
N LYS A 5 14.68 -26.05 -46.37
CA LYS A 5 15.26 -24.71 -46.25
C LYS A 5 16.74 -24.79 -46.60
N GLY A 6 17.21 -23.90 -47.48
CA GLY A 6 18.62 -23.81 -47.82
C GLY A 6 19.48 -23.48 -46.59
N TYR A 7 20.74 -23.94 -46.59
CA TYR A 7 21.70 -23.77 -45.50
C TYR A 7 21.76 -22.33 -44.93
N ILE A 8 21.81 -21.33 -45.81
CA ILE A 8 21.88 -19.90 -45.42
C ILE A 8 20.66 -19.51 -44.59
N ASN A 9 19.46 -19.90 -45.01
CA ASN A 9 18.22 -19.58 -44.29
C ASN A 9 18.19 -20.23 -42.90
N ILE A 10 18.66 -21.49 -42.79
CA ILE A 10 18.76 -22.18 -41.50
C ILE A 10 19.72 -21.45 -40.57
N LYS A 11 20.89 -21.02 -41.08
CA LYS A 11 21.87 -20.26 -40.30
C LYS A 11 21.30 -18.94 -39.78
N THR A 12 20.65 -18.16 -40.66
CA THR A 12 20.00 -16.89 -40.28
C THR A 12 18.87 -17.11 -39.28
N ASP A 13 18.07 -18.18 -39.45
CA ASP A 13 17.02 -18.53 -38.49
C ASP A 13 17.60 -18.83 -37.09
N ILE A 14 18.72 -19.55 -37.01
CA ILE A 14 19.39 -19.85 -35.74
C ILE A 14 19.88 -18.56 -35.08
N GLU A 15 20.50 -17.66 -35.83
CA GLU A 15 20.94 -16.35 -35.31
C GLU A 15 19.76 -15.53 -34.77
N LEU A 16 18.65 -15.47 -35.51
CA LEU A 16 17.42 -14.80 -35.07
C LEU A 16 16.82 -15.44 -33.81
N ILE A 17 16.81 -16.78 -33.74
CA ILE A 17 16.32 -17.51 -32.56
C ILE A 17 17.21 -17.19 -31.34
N ASN A 18 18.52 -17.14 -31.50
CA ASN A 18 19.45 -16.81 -30.42
C ASN A 18 19.19 -15.40 -29.87
N LEU A 19 19.01 -14.40 -30.76
CA LEU A 19 18.66 -13.03 -30.36
C LEU A 19 17.33 -12.98 -29.59
N ARG A 20 16.33 -13.74 -30.06
CA ARG A 20 15.04 -13.82 -29.36
C ARG A 20 15.17 -14.48 -27.98
N LEU A 21 15.97 -15.52 -27.85
CA LEU A 21 16.23 -16.19 -26.57
C LEU A 21 16.92 -15.25 -25.59
N GLU A 22 17.87 -14.43 -26.05
CA GLU A 22 18.54 -13.42 -25.24
C GLU A 22 17.56 -12.36 -24.74
N ALA A 23 16.73 -11.80 -25.63
CA ALA A 23 15.69 -10.85 -25.24
C ALA A 23 14.66 -11.44 -24.25
N VAL A 24 14.34 -12.73 -24.36
CA VAL A 24 13.48 -13.42 -23.38
C VAL A 24 14.17 -13.52 -22.02
N LYS A 25 15.46 -13.87 -21.97
CA LYS A 25 16.22 -13.93 -20.71
C LYS A 25 16.30 -12.56 -20.02
N GLU A 26 16.50 -11.48 -20.77
CA GLU A 26 16.49 -10.13 -20.21
C GLU A 26 15.13 -9.78 -19.60
N LYS A 27 14.05 -10.11 -20.30
CA LYS A 27 12.68 -9.92 -19.76
C LYS A 27 12.43 -10.74 -18.51
N GLU A 28 12.90 -12.00 -18.47
CA GLU A 28 12.79 -12.83 -17.26
C GLU A 28 13.51 -12.19 -16.07
N GLN A 29 14.69 -11.60 -16.28
CA GLN A 29 15.41 -10.87 -15.23
C GLN A 29 14.66 -9.62 -14.77
N GLN A 30 14.05 -8.85 -15.69
CA GLN A 30 13.22 -7.70 -15.34
C GLN A 30 12.01 -8.12 -14.51
N ILE A 31 11.28 -9.15 -14.95
CA ILE A 31 10.14 -9.72 -14.22
C ILE A 31 10.55 -10.19 -12.83
N LYS A 32 11.73 -10.79 -12.70
CA LYS A 32 12.25 -11.22 -11.38
C LYS A 32 12.44 -10.03 -10.44
N LYS A 33 13.10 -8.97 -10.90
CA LYS A 33 13.30 -7.74 -10.11
C LYS A 33 11.97 -7.10 -9.70
N GLU A 34 11.03 -7.02 -10.63
CA GLU A 34 9.70 -6.47 -10.36
C GLU A 34 8.95 -7.29 -9.30
N LYS A 35 9.02 -8.62 -9.38
CA LYS A 35 8.46 -9.51 -8.35
C LYS A 35 9.08 -9.28 -6.98
N GLU A 36 10.40 -9.13 -6.92
CA GLU A 36 11.12 -8.84 -5.66
C GLU A 36 10.64 -7.51 -5.07
N SER A 37 10.55 -6.45 -5.88
CA SER A 37 10.03 -5.15 -5.44
C SER A 37 8.56 -5.20 -4.98
N LEU A 38 7.71 -5.97 -5.67
CA LEU A 38 6.31 -6.14 -5.27
C LEU A 38 6.16 -6.88 -3.95
N GLU A 39 6.99 -7.91 -3.70
CA GLU A 39 6.97 -8.65 -2.43
C GLU A 39 7.46 -7.77 -1.28
N GLU A 40 8.49 -6.95 -1.50
CA GLU A 40 8.94 -5.94 -0.53
C GLU A 40 7.83 -4.94 -0.19
N LEU A 41 7.13 -4.41 -1.20
CA LEU A 41 6.03 -3.48 -1.00
C LEU A 41 4.88 -4.12 -0.21
N LYS A 42 4.49 -5.35 -0.59
CA LYS A 42 3.48 -6.12 0.13
C LYS A 42 3.84 -6.33 1.59
N ASN A 43 5.10 -6.66 1.88
CA ASN A 43 5.57 -6.83 3.26
C ASN A 43 5.50 -5.51 4.05
N LYS A 44 5.92 -4.39 3.46
CA LYS A 44 5.80 -3.05 4.09
C LYS A 44 4.34 -2.71 4.41
N LEU A 45 3.44 -2.92 3.45
CA LEU A 45 2.00 -2.68 3.64
C LEU A 45 1.39 -3.58 4.71
N THR A 46 1.78 -4.85 4.74
CA THR A 46 1.30 -5.81 5.75
C THR A 46 1.72 -5.40 7.15
N ILE A 47 3.00 -5.01 7.33
CA ILE A 47 3.50 -4.51 8.62
C ILE A 47 2.75 -3.24 9.04
N PHE A 48 2.53 -2.32 8.10
CA PHE A 48 1.81 -1.08 8.37
C PHE A 48 0.36 -1.33 8.76
N LEU A 49 -0.33 -2.25 8.09
CA LEU A 49 -1.69 -2.67 8.44
C LEU A 49 -1.74 -3.23 9.86
N SER A 50 -0.82 -4.13 10.22
CA SER A 50 -0.75 -4.71 11.57
C SER A 50 -0.61 -3.63 12.65
N LYS A 51 0.20 -2.58 12.43
CA LYS A 51 0.32 -1.46 13.38
C LYS A 51 -1.01 -0.72 13.58
N ILE A 52 -1.76 -0.48 12.51
CA ILE A 52 -3.08 0.16 12.58
C ILE A 52 -4.04 -0.74 13.37
N GLU A 53 -4.05 -2.03 13.09
CA GLU A 53 -4.90 -3.01 13.78
C GLU A 53 -4.57 -3.13 15.27
N GLU A 54 -3.29 -3.17 15.62
CA GLU A 54 -2.84 -3.16 17.01
C GLU A 54 -3.31 -1.90 17.74
N LYS A 55 -3.14 -0.73 17.12
CA LYS A 55 -3.60 0.53 17.73
C LYS A 55 -5.11 0.55 17.94
N LEU A 56 -5.89 0.03 16.99
CA LEU A 56 -7.34 -0.10 17.14
C LEU A 56 -7.77 -1.06 18.27
N LYS A 57 -6.93 -2.05 18.61
CA LYS A 57 -7.18 -2.96 19.74
C LYS A 57 -6.85 -2.30 21.09
N GLU A 58 -5.86 -1.40 21.14
CA GLU A 58 -5.49 -0.66 22.35
C GLU A 58 -6.53 0.40 22.73
N LEU A 59 -7.08 1.11 21.74
CA LEU A 59 -8.04 2.18 21.95
C LEU A 59 -9.43 1.64 22.31
N LYS A 60 -10.23 2.42 23.05
CA LYS A 60 -11.60 2.05 23.45
C LYS A 60 -12.56 3.23 23.30
N GLY A 61 -13.85 2.92 23.15
CA GLY A 61 -14.93 3.90 23.06
C GLY A 61 -14.70 4.96 21.98
N ILE A 62 -14.95 6.22 22.34
CA ILE A 62 -14.85 7.40 21.45
C ILE A 62 -13.48 7.52 20.79
N GLU A 63 -12.39 7.23 21.51
CA GLU A 63 -11.01 7.32 20.97
C GLU A 63 -10.80 6.34 19.82
N ARG A 64 -11.28 5.10 19.98
CA ARG A 64 -11.20 4.05 18.95
C ARG A 64 -12.01 4.42 17.71
N GLU A 65 -13.24 4.89 17.91
CA GLU A 65 -14.11 5.25 16.79
C GLU A 65 -13.62 6.49 16.05
N LEU A 66 -13.11 7.48 16.77
CA LEU A 66 -12.53 8.67 16.17
C LEU A 66 -11.27 8.33 15.36
N PHE A 67 -10.40 7.48 15.91
CA PHE A 67 -9.22 6.99 15.20
C PHE A 67 -9.61 6.19 13.94
N TYR A 68 -10.63 5.34 14.04
CA TYR A 68 -11.13 4.54 12.92
C TYR A 68 -11.69 5.43 11.79
N GLU A 69 -12.51 6.43 12.10
CA GLU A 69 -13.04 7.34 11.08
C GLU A 69 -11.94 8.13 10.36
N ILE A 70 -10.89 8.52 11.09
CA ILE A 70 -9.78 9.30 10.53
C ILE A 70 -8.83 8.42 9.71
N ILE A 71 -8.28 7.36 10.31
CA ILE A 71 -7.21 6.55 9.71
C ILE A 71 -7.76 5.48 8.76
N VAL A 72 -8.82 4.78 9.14
CA VAL A 72 -9.32 3.65 8.34
C VAL A 72 -10.27 4.12 7.24
N LYS A 73 -11.16 5.07 7.55
CA LYS A 73 -12.10 5.62 6.55
C LYS A 73 -11.56 6.83 5.80
N GLY A 74 -10.43 7.39 6.21
CA GLY A 74 -9.84 8.57 5.56
C GLY A 74 -10.70 9.83 5.71
N THR A 75 -11.55 9.91 6.74
CA THR A 75 -12.39 11.07 6.98
C THR A 75 -11.54 12.19 7.56
N ASN A 76 -11.71 13.43 7.09
CA ASN A 76 -11.00 14.55 7.71
C ASN A 76 -11.40 14.70 9.19
N VAL A 77 -10.46 15.18 10.00
CA VAL A 77 -10.62 15.26 11.46
C VAL A 77 -11.91 15.97 11.88
N THR A 78 -12.24 17.10 11.24
CA THR A 78 -13.46 17.86 11.57
C THR A 78 -14.73 17.05 11.35
N ARG A 79 -14.91 16.41 10.18
CA ARG A 79 -16.12 15.62 9.92
C ARG A 79 -16.17 14.36 10.80
N ALA A 80 -15.01 13.76 11.09
CA ALA A 80 -14.95 12.64 12.01
C ALA A 80 -15.43 13.07 13.40
N ILE A 81 -15.01 14.24 13.88
CA ILE A 81 -15.46 14.80 15.16
C ILE A 81 -16.96 15.08 15.15
N ASP A 82 -17.49 15.76 14.12
CA ASP A 82 -18.93 16.08 14.02
C ASP A 82 -19.79 14.81 14.02
N LYS A 83 -19.32 13.76 13.33
CA LYS A 83 -20.00 12.47 13.26
C LYS A 83 -20.02 11.76 14.62
N ILE A 84 -18.88 11.72 15.29
CA ILE A 84 -18.76 11.08 16.61
C ILE A 84 -19.53 11.87 17.67
N SER A 85 -19.48 13.20 17.62
CA SER A 85 -20.24 14.07 18.53
C SER A 85 -21.74 13.82 18.39
N PHE A 86 -22.24 13.69 17.16
CA PHE A 86 -23.64 13.33 16.90
C PHE A 86 -24.00 11.93 17.40
N THR A 87 -23.12 10.94 17.19
CA THR A 87 -23.35 9.54 17.59
C THR A 87 -23.43 9.38 19.11
N TYR A 88 -22.62 10.12 19.85
CA TYR A 88 -22.55 10.04 21.31
C TYR A 88 -23.37 11.12 22.04
N ASP A 89 -24.12 11.95 21.31
CA ASP A 89 -24.85 13.11 21.85
C ASP A 89 -23.97 14.02 22.73
N LEU A 90 -22.77 14.34 22.22
CA LEU A 90 -21.79 15.20 22.88
C LEU A 90 -21.56 16.47 22.06
N ASP A 91 -21.21 17.56 22.75
CA ASP A 91 -20.76 18.77 22.05
C ASP A 91 -19.43 18.51 21.32
N PRO A 92 -19.26 18.95 20.06
CA PRO A 92 -18.02 18.79 19.31
C PRO A 92 -16.78 19.29 20.08
N SER A 93 -16.91 20.36 20.87
CA SER A 93 -15.82 20.89 21.70
C SER A 93 -15.36 19.89 22.76
N THR A 94 -16.26 19.04 23.24
CA THR A 94 -15.93 17.96 24.19
C THR A 94 -15.03 16.93 23.52
N ILE A 95 -15.34 16.55 22.28
CA ILE A 95 -14.50 15.63 21.49
C ILE A 95 -13.11 16.23 21.24
N TRP A 96 -13.07 17.50 20.83
CA TRP A 96 -11.84 18.25 20.57
C TRP A 96 -10.93 18.37 21.80
N LYS A 97 -11.49 18.55 22.99
CA LYS A 97 -10.72 18.79 24.22
C LYS A 97 -10.32 17.51 24.93
N ASN A 98 -11.20 16.50 24.95
CA ASN A 98 -11.04 15.36 25.85
C ASN A 98 -10.60 14.07 25.14
N TYR A 99 -10.89 13.92 23.85
CA TYR A 99 -10.70 12.65 23.14
C TYR A 99 -9.68 12.78 21.99
N TYR A 100 -9.83 13.76 21.11
CA TYR A 100 -8.90 13.96 20.00
C TYR A 100 -7.43 14.11 20.44
N PRO A 101 -7.07 14.85 21.51
CA PRO A 101 -5.68 15.01 21.92
C PRO A 101 -5.01 13.69 22.30
N LYS A 102 -5.77 12.68 22.75
CA LYS A 102 -5.25 11.38 23.16
C LYS A 102 -4.82 10.50 21.99
N ILE A 103 -5.35 10.73 20.79
CA ILE A 103 -5.05 9.95 19.59
C ILE A 103 -4.28 10.76 18.53
N LYS A 104 -4.14 12.08 18.71
CA LYS A 104 -3.54 13.00 17.76
C LYS A 104 -2.11 12.62 17.38
N ASP A 105 -1.30 12.24 18.36
CA ASP A 105 0.10 11.89 18.12
C ASP A 105 0.22 10.54 17.40
N ASP A 106 -0.65 9.58 17.71
CA ASP A 106 -0.71 8.32 16.98
C ASP A 106 -1.11 8.54 15.51
N ILE A 107 -2.11 9.39 15.25
CA ILE A 107 -2.54 9.76 13.90
C ILE A 107 -1.36 10.37 13.13
N LYS A 108 -0.69 11.36 13.71
CA LYS A 108 0.46 12.02 13.08
C LYS A 108 1.59 11.04 12.78
N ARG A 109 1.90 10.14 13.72
CA ARG A 109 2.94 9.12 13.54
C ARG A 109 2.59 8.24 12.35
N ILE A 110 1.37 7.72 12.29
CA ILE A 110 0.90 6.85 11.20
C ILE A 110 0.92 7.56 9.86
N GLU A 111 0.45 8.81 9.80
CA GLU A 111 0.53 9.62 8.57
C GLU A 111 1.98 9.87 8.13
N SER A 112 2.88 10.14 9.06
CA SER A 112 4.30 10.36 8.76
C SER A 112 4.99 9.08 8.25
N GLU A 113 4.69 7.93 8.87
CA GLU A 113 5.21 6.64 8.45
C GLU A 113 4.71 6.27 7.06
N ALA A 114 3.43 6.52 6.79
CA ALA A 114 2.83 6.27 5.48
C ALA A 114 3.46 7.14 4.38
N LYS A 115 3.72 8.43 4.66
CA LYS A 115 4.44 9.32 3.73
C LYS A 115 5.89 8.87 3.50
N SER A 116 6.60 8.51 4.56
CA SER A 116 8.00 8.06 4.46
C SER A 116 8.17 6.73 3.71
N SER A 117 7.12 5.90 3.70
CA SER A 117 7.13 4.60 3.05
C SER A 117 6.58 4.64 1.62
N GLU A 118 6.32 5.84 1.07
CA GLU A 118 5.65 6.05 -0.23
C GLU A 118 4.28 5.34 -0.33
N ILE A 119 3.65 5.05 0.81
CA ILE A 119 2.35 4.37 0.89
C ILE A 119 1.22 5.35 0.54
N LEU A 120 1.42 6.63 0.84
CA LEU A 120 0.52 7.71 0.42
C LEU A 120 1.11 8.37 -0.82
N VAL A 121 0.43 8.20 -1.95
CA VAL A 121 0.61 9.00 -3.17
C VAL A 121 -0.05 10.36 -2.97
#